data_AF-A0A1X7SFK8-F1
#
_entry.id   AF-A0A1X7SFK8-F1
#
_cell.length_a   1.000
_cell.length_b   1.000
_cell.length_c   1.000
_cell.angle_alpha   90.00
_cell.angle_beta   90.00
_cell.angle_gamma   90.00
#
_symmetry.space_group_name_H-M   'P 1'
#
loop_
_entity.id
_entity.type
_entity.pdbx_description
1 polymer ?
#
loop_
_entity_poly.entity_id
_entity_poly.type
_entity_poly.pdbx_seq_one_letter_code
_entity_poly.pdbx_strand_id
1 'polypeptide(L)'
;MLSGKSRVDSYEYATSVGRNHQDVVGAIKSLEPFGDVIKTEQKQTELWELAEEGKEIAENGSHEVRLFEAVHQSTGAPQNELMVRKDHVQIIFNYEIACLKYKPSKC
;
A
#
# COMPACT_ATOMS: atom_id res chain seq x y z
N MET A 1 -1.32 18.06 -32.97
CA MET A 1 -1.17 18.05 -31.49
C MET A 1 0.21 17.58 -30.99
N LEU A 2 1.10 17.04 -31.82
CA LEU A 2 2.49 16.71 -31.43
C LEU A 2 3.53 17.77 -31.86
N SER A 3 3.17 18.69 -32.75
CA SER A 3 4.09 19.75 -33.23
C SER A 3 4.39 20.74 -32.09
N GLY A 4 5.64 20.76 -31.63
CA GLY A 4 6.15 21.71 -30.63
C GLY A 4 6.64 21.11 -29.30
N LYS A 5 6.46 19.81 -29.04
CA LYS A 5 6.97 19.15 -27.83
C LYS A 5 8.20 18.30 -28.14
N SER A 6 9.28 18.47 -27.38
CA SER A 6 10.53 17.69 -27.53
C SER A 6 10.42 16.26 -27.00
N ARG A 7 9.52 16.03 -26.04
CA ARG A 7 9.22 14.72 -25.44
C ARG A 7 7.74 14.63 -25.08
N VAL A 8 7.18 13.44 -25.18
CA VAL A 8 5.78 13.16 -24.87
C VAL A 8 5.71 11.89 -24.02
N ASP A 9 4.95 11.96 -22.92
CA ASP A 9 4.62 10.80 -22.09
C ASP A 9 3.41 10.07 -22.71
N SER A 10 3.55 8.77 -22.94
CA SER A 10 2.52 7.96 -23.62
C SER A 10 1.25 7.81 -22.79
N TYR A 11 1.33 7.89 -21.46
CA TYR A 11 0.16 7.87 -20.57
C TYR A 11 -0.59 9.20 -20.60
N GLU A 12 0.13 10.31 -20.49
CA GLU A 12 -0.47 11.65 -20.61
C GLU A 12 -1.09 11.87 -22.00
N TYR A 13 -0.40 11.43 -23.06
CA TYR A 13 -0.92 11.51 -24.41
C TYR A 13 -2.21 10.71 -24.57
N ALA A 14 -2.23 9.43 -24.18
CA ALA A 14 -3.42 8.58 -24.25
C ALA A 14 -4.61 9.21 -23.51
N THR A 15 -4.37 9.76 -22.32
CA THR A 15 -5.37 10.48 -21.52
C THR A 15 -5.90 11.70 -22.27
N SER A 16 -5.01 12.53 -22.84
CA SER A 16 -5.38 13.76 -23.55
C SER A 16 -6.22 13.53 -24.81
N VAL A 17 -6.08 12.35 -25.44
CA VAL A 17 -6.84 11.97 -26.65
C VAL A 17 -7.99 11.01 -26.36
N GLY A 18 -8.24 10.69 -25.08
CA GLY A 18 -9.31 9.78 -24.66
C GLY A 18 -9.15 8.35 -25.19
N ARG A 19 -7.90 7.85 -25.30
CA ARG A 19 -7.60 6.50 -25.79
C ARG A 19 -7.06 5.60 -24.67
N ASN A 20 -7.21 4.30 -24.85
CA ASN A 20 -6.58 3.34 -23.95
C ASN A 20 -5.05 3.46 -24.06
N HIS A 21 -4.36 3.45 -22.93
CA HIS A 21 -2.90 3.55 -22.89
C HIS A 21 -2.21 2.42 -23.67
N GLN A 22 -2.74 1.19 -23.63
CA GLN A 22 -2.17 0.05 -24.33
C GLN A 22 -2.26 0.19 -25.86
N ASP A 23 -3.28 0.84 -26.40
CA ASP A 23 -3.38 1.11 -27.84
C ASP A 23 -2.24 2.05 -28.30
N VAL A 24 -1.96 3.08 -27.51
CA VAL A 24 -0.87 4.03 -27.77
C VAL A 24 0.48 3.33 -27.65
N VAL A 25 0.68 2.51 -26.62
CA VAL A 25 1.91 1.71 -26.45
C VAL A 25 2.10 0.72 -27.60
N GLY A 26 1.03 0.09 -28.08
CA GLY A 26 1.07 -0.80 -29.24
C GLY A 26 1.51 -0.08 -30.51
N ALA A 27 0.95 1.10 -30.77
CA ALA A 27 1.37 1.95 -31.89
C ALA A 27 2.84 2.36 -31.78
N ILE A 28 3.29 2.78 -30.59
CA ILE A 28 4.71 3.12 -30.34
C ILE A 28 5.61 1.92 -30.66
N LYS A 29 5.30 0.74 -30.14
CA LYS A 29 6.07 -0.49 -30.41
C LYS A 29 6.09 -0.89 -31.88
N SER A 30 5.02 -0.60 -32.63
CA SER A 30 5.00 -0.83 -34.08
C SER A 30 5.92 0.13 -34.86
N LEU A 31 6.19 1.31 -34.30
CA LEU A 31 7.05 2.34 -34.89
C LEU A 31 8.52 2.23 -34.45
N GLU A 32 8.81 1.67 -33.28
CA GLU A 32 10.16 1.48 -32.74
C GLU A 32 11.17 0.79 -33.68
N PRO A 33 10.80 -0.23 -34.48
CA PRO A 33 11.73 -0.86 -35.42
C PRO A 33 12.25 0.08 -36.50
N PHE A 34 11.50 1.14 -36.81
CA PHE A 34 11.89 2.19 -37.74
C PHE A 34 12.69 3.25 -36.97
N GLY A 35 13.87 2.86 -36.45
CA GLY A 35 14.64 3.60 -35.43
C GLY A 35 15.07 5.05 -35.76
N ASP A 36 14.71 5.55 -36.94
CA ASP A 36 14.82 6.92 -37.40
C ASP A 36 13.54 7.76 -37.21
N VAL A 37 12.40 7.14 -36.91
CA VAL A 37 11.09 7.80 -36.78
C VAL A 37 10.81 8.27 -35.36
N ILE A 38 11.10 7.44 -34.35
CA ILE A 38 10.89 7.77 -32.93
C ILE A 38 12.04 7.24 -32.06
N LYS A 39 12.28 7.92 -30.94
CA LYS A 39 13.08 7.41 -29.83
C LYS A 39 12.20 7.30 -28.59
N THR A 40 12.32 6.18 -27.90
CA THR A 40 11.53 5.86 -26.70
C THR A 40 12.45 5.58 -25.53
N GLU A 41 12.00 5.93 -24.34
CA GLU A 41 12.65 5.57 -23.08
C GLU A 41 11.58 5.01 -22.17
N GLN A 42 11.87 3.90 -21.50
CA GLN A 42 10.96 3.35 -20.51
C GLN A 42 10.99 4.23 -19.25
N LYS A 43 9.80 4.64 -18.81
CA LYS A 43 9.60 5.38 -17.56
C LYS A 43 8.81 4.49 -16.61
N GLN A 44 9.35 4.23 -15.43
CA GLN A 44 8.66 3.57 -14.33
C GLN A 44 8.29 4.61 -13.29
N THR A 45 7.11 4.48 -12.68
CA THR A 45 6.66 5.32 -11.57
C THR A 45 6.21 4.40 -10.46
N GLU A 46 6.72 4.64 -9.25
CA GLU A 46 6.40 3.87 -8.06
C GLU A 46 5.53 4.73 -7.16
N LEU A 47 4.40 4.18 -6.73
CA LEU A 47 3.45 4.81 -5.83
C LEU A 47 3.27 3.92 -4.62
N TRP A 48 3.14 4.54 -3.45
CA TRP A 48 2.77 3.83 -2.23
C TRP A 48 1.26 3.75 -2.15
N GLU A 49 0.73 2.53 -2.11
CA GLU A 49 -0.68 2.27 -1.85
C GLU A 49 -0.81 1.40 -0.60
N LEU A 50 -1.91 1.57 0.12
CA LEU A 50 -2.22 0.69 1.25
C LEU A 50 -2.51 -0.71 0.72
N ALA A 51 -1.80 -1.70 1.27
CA ALA A 51 -2.19 -3.09 1.17
C ALA A 51 -3.60 -3.29 1.78
N GLU A 52 -4.25 -4.41 1.47
CA GLU A 52 -5.60 -4.69 1.98
C GLU A 52 -5.68 -4.64 3.51
N GLU A 53 -4.66 -5.19 4.19
CA GLU A 53 -4.50 -5.08 5.65
C GLU A 53 -4.36 -3.61 6.11
N GLY A 54 -3.60 -2.80 5.38
CA GLY A 54 -3.42 -1.39 5.69
C GLY A 54 -4.71 -0.57 5.55
N LYS A 55 -5.58 -0.91 4.59
CA LYS A 55 -6.91 -0.30 4.44
C LYS A 55 -7.80 -0.67 5.62
N GLU A 56 -7.81 -1.95 5.98
CA GLU A 56 -8.58 -2.49 7.11
C GLU A 56 -8.17 -1.84 8.44
N ILE A 57 -6.86 -1.67 8.66
CA ILE A 57 -6.31 -0.94 9.81
C ILE A 57 -6.70 0.55 9.79
N ALA A 58 -6.67 1.19 8.62
CA ALA A 58 -7.05 2.61 8.50
C ALA A 58 -8.53 2.84 8.81
N GLU A 59 -9.41 1.89 8.47
CA GLU A 59 -10.85 1.98 8.71
C GLU A 59 -11.24 1.60 10.14
N ASN A 60 -10.69 0.50 10.67
CA ASN A 60 -11.14 -0.11 11.91
C ASN A 60 -10.14 0.06 13.08
N GLY A 61 -9.07 0.83 12.89
CA GLY A 61 -7.97 0.98 13.85
C GLY A 61 -7.00 -0.20 13.82
N SER A 62 -5.83 -0.08 14.45
CA SER A 62 -4.86 -1.18 14.46
C SER A 62 -5.34 -2.37 15.31
N HIS A 63 -4.73 -3.54 15.12
CA HIS A 63 -5.06 -4.71 15.91
C HIS A 63 -4.84 -4.46 17.42
N GLU A 64 -3.85 -3.64 17.80
CA GLU A 64 -3.57 -3.25 19.19
C GLU A 64 -4.67 -2.36 19.77
N VAL A 65 -5.16 -1.39 18.99
CA VAL A 65 -6.27 -0.52 19.42
C VAL A 65 -7.53 -1.34 19.66
N ARG A 66 -7.87 -2.24 18.74
CA ARG A 66 -9.05 -3.11 18.89
C ARG A 66 -8.92 -4.05 20.08
N LEU A 67 -7.72 -4.58 20.32
CA LEU A 67 -7.45 -5.39 21.50
C LEU A 67 -7.62 -4.58 22.79
N PHE A 68 -7.13 -3.35 22.82
CA PHE A 68 -7.30 -2.47 23.98
C PHE A 68 -8.78 -2.19 24.26
N GLU A 69 -9.55 -1.86 23.23
CA GLU A 69 -11.00 -1.62 23.35
C GLU A 69 -11.78 -2.87 23.76
N ALA A 70 -11.28 -4.06 23.41
CA ALA A 70 -11.87 -5.33 23.81
C ALA A 70 -11.77 -5.62 25.31
N VAL A 71 -10.79 -5.02 26.00
CA VAL A 71 -10.53 -5.27 27.42
C VAL A 71 -11.36 -4.33 28.27
N HIS A 72 -12.19 -4.90 29.16
CA HIS A 72 -12.97 -4.09 30.08
C HIS A 72 -12.05 -3.37 31.08
N GLN A 73 -12.13 -2.04 31.16
CA GLN A 73 -11.15 -1.24 31.90
C GLN A 73 -11.14 -1.52 33.42
N SER A 74 -12.27 -1.91 34.02
CA SER A 74 -12.36 -2.15 35.46
C SER A 74 -12.25 -3.61 35.89
N THR A 75 -12.53 -4.56 35.00
CA THR A 75 -12.55 -6.00 35.33
C THR A 75 -11.54 -6.81 34.51
N GLY A 76 -10.90 -6.20 33.52
CA GLY A 76 -10.08 -6.89 32.54
C GLY A 76 -10.90 -7.84 31.66
N ALA A 77 -10.19 -8.66 30.88
CA ALA A 77 -10.73 -9.80 30.15
C ALA A 77 -9.70 -10.95 30.20
N PRO A 78 -10.14 -12.20 30.37
CA PRO A 78 -9.22 -13.33 30.44
C PRO A 78 -8.59 -13.60 29.06
N GLN A 79 -7.30 -13.93 29.06
CA GLN A 79 -6.49 -14.00 27.84
C GLN A 79 -7.03 -15.00 26.82
N ASN A 80 -7.52 -16.16 27.28
CA ASN A 80 -8.07 -17.20 26.40
C ASN A 80 -9.31 -16.72 25.63
N GLU A 81 -10.12 -15.81 26.18
CA GLU A 81 -11.28 -15.23 25.48
C GLU A 81 -10.87 -14.24 24.39
N LEU A 82 -9.75 -13.53 24.59
CA LEU A 82 -9.20 -12.60 23.60
C LEU A 82 -8.48 -13.34 22.47
N MET A 83 -7.86 -14.49 22.76
CA MET A 83 -7.13 -15.31 21.78
C MET A 83 -8.02 -16.00 20.72
N VAL A 84 -9.35 -16.04 20.91
CA VAL A 84 -10.29 -16.58 19.90
C VAL A 84 -10.56 -15.56 18.77
N ARG A 85 -10.21 -14.27 18.97
CA ARG A 85 -10.43 -13.22 17.96
C ARG A 85 -9.41 -13.35 16.83
N LYS A 86 -9.85 -13.09 15.60
CA LYS A 86 -9.03 -13.19 14.38
C LYS A 86 -7.92 -12.14 14.27
N ASP A 87 -7.84 -11.23 15.24
CA ASP A 87 -7.09 -9.97 15.13
C ASP A 87 -5.60 -10.13 15.44
N HIS A 88 -4.96 -11.22 15.00
CA HIS A 88 -3.52 -11.49 15.24
C HIS A 88 -3.08 -11.34 16.72
N VAL A 89 -4.04 -11.57 17.63
CA VAL A 89 -3.95 -11.26 19.06
C VAL A 89 -2.78 -11.98 19.75
N GLN A 90 -2.42 -13.17 19.27
CA GLN A 90 -1.28 -13.94 19.80
C GLN A 90 0.08 -13.27 19.54
N ILE A 91 0.24 -12.59 18.40
CA ILE A 91 1.48 -11.87 18.08
C ILE A 91 1.59 -10.62 18.97
N ILE A 92 0.49 -9.88 19.11
CA ILE A 92 0.43 -8.66 19.92
C ILE A 92 0.75 -8.97 21.39
N PHE A 93 0.10 -9.98 21.99
CA PHE A 93 0.43 -10.35 23.38
C PHE A 93 1.90 -10.73 23.56
N ASN A 94 2.50 -11.45 22.62
CA ASN A 94 3.90 -11.87 22.74
C ASN A 94 4.87 -10.69 22.65
N TYR A 95 4.59 -9.71 21.80
CA TYR A 95 5.45 -8.53 21.62
C TYR A 95 5.23 -7.48 22.73
N GLU A 96 3.98 -7.20 23.10
CA GLU A 96 3.61 -6.18 24.09
C GLU A 96 3.92 -6.61 25.54
N ILE A 97 3.61 -7.87 25.91
CA ILE A 97 3.96 -8.40 27.24
C ILE A 97 5.47 -8.49 27.39
N ALA A 98 6.22 -8.75 26.31
CA ALA A 98 7.68 -8.69 26.35
C ALA A 98 8.16 -7.29 26.72
N CYS A 99 7.60 -6.23 26.12
CA CYS A 99 7.91 -4.84 26.50
C CYS A 99 7.55 -4.50 27.96
N LEU A 100 6.45 -5.03 28.51
CA LEU A 100 6.06 -4.80 29.91
C LEU A 100 6.93 -5.58 30.91
N LYS A 101 7.31 -6.82 30.60
CA LYS A 101 8.24 -7.62 31.43
C LYS A 101 9.66 -7.07 31.42
N TYR A 102 10.04 -6.36 30.36
CA TYR A 102 11.35 -5.73 30.19
C TYR A 102 11.37 -4.24 30.55
N LYS A 103 10.36 -3.71 31.26
CA LYS A 103 10.53 -2.41 31.91
C LYS A 103 11.61 -2.56 32.99
N PRO A 104 12.78 -1.90 32.86
CA PRO A 104 13.73 -1.91 33.95
C PRO A 104 13.03 -1.31 35.17
N SER A 105 12.97 -2.09 36.24
CA SER A 105 12.62 -1.61 37.57
C SER A 105 13.42 -0.34 37.83
N LYS A 106 12.74 0.81 37.85
CA LYS A 106 13.38 2.09 38.17
C LYS A 106 14.12 1.92 39.51
N CYS A 107 15.41 2.21 39.51
CA CYS A 107 16.15 2.54 40.73
C CYS A 107 15.56 3.80 41.38
#